data_AF-A0A2B4R5X6-F1
#
_entry.id   AF-A0A2B4R5X6-F1
#
_cell.length_a   1.000
_cell.length_b   1.000
_cell.length_c   1.000
_cell.angle_alpha   90.00
_cell.angle_beta   90.00
_cell.angle_gamma   90.00
#
_symmetry.space_group_name_H-M   'P 1'
#
loop_
_entity.id
_entity.type
_entity.pdbx_description
1 polymer ?
#
loop_
_entity_poly.entity_id
_entity_poly.type
_entity_poly.pdbx_seq_one_letter_code
_entity_poly.pdbx_strand_id
1 'polypeptide(L)'
;MSVDMRLFSLSMRSLYAEKAVGTDEEVAKEFRKLRDDTRNDAMVYIEGILPIKAEFVTSISEFFDYFDALTFDEWCESIPTIRKEAAEYKKLCMTLLKLHHDILVPLKKRRDQAGILMNAMEKKTKKEVDELRQKVKGMSVDMRLFSLSMRSLYAEKAVGTDEEVAKEFRKLRDDTRNDAMVYIEGILSITAEFVTSISEFFDYFDALTFDEWCESIPTIRKEAAEYKKLCMTLLKLHHDILVPLKKRRDQAGILVRKIANLASQFEKKKAALEKEAAFIDGISKAAGFFSVMEHELQKFENNTKKSEDDPKFIFFKVMKVEARDMKSICQVFYAALLEVKTDFDAMPTEGTDRNYVDEWLEKQKKTIQEECKGKLAKNMLSAIAQAVEKN
;
A
#
# COMPACT_ATOMS: atom_id res chain seq x y z
N MET A 1 27.64 46.47 22.96
CA MET A 1 27.34 46.36 24.41
C MET A 1 25.88 46.66 24.75
N SER A 2 25.30 47.84 24.46
CA SER A 2 23.88 48.09 24.80
C SER A 2 22.88 47.30 23.93
N VAL A 3 23.20 47.10 22.64
CA VAL A 3 22.38 46.30 21.71
C VAL A 3 22.38 44.82 22.12
N ASP A 4 23.54 44.24 22.42
CA ASP A 4 23.69 42.83 22.80
C ASP A 4 22.97 42.50 24.13
N MET A 5 23.03 43.42 25.10
CA MET A 5 22.31 43.29 26.38
C MET A 5 20.78 43.40 26.18
N ARG A 6 20.32 44.23 25.24
CA ARG A 6 18.90 44.37 24.91
C ARG A 6 18.38 43.12 24.20
N LEU A 7 19.11 42.59 23.23
CA LEU A 7 18.81 41.31 22.57
C LEU A 7 18.77 40.14 23.58
N PHE A 8 19.73 40.07 24.50
CA PHE A 8 19.74 39.06 25.56
C PHE A 8 18.50 39.18 26.46
N SER A 9 18.13 40.41 26.86
CA SER A 9 16.93 40.63 27.68
C SER A 9 15.64 40.24 26.96
N LEU A 10 15.50 40.61 25.68
CA LEU A 10 14.35 40.23 24.85
C LEU A 10 14.27 38.70 24.66
N SER A 11 15.39 38.06 24.39
CA SER A 11 15.50 36.60 24.28
C SER A 11 15.09 35.93 25.59
N MET A 12 15.58 36.39 26.73
CA MET A 12 15.22 35.81 28.03
C MET A 12 13.73 35.97 28.34
N ARG A 13 13.11 37.10 27.98
CA ARG A 13 11.66 37.34 28.15
C ARG A 13 10.83 36.38 27.29
N SER A 14 11.25 36.08 26.06
CA SER A 14 10.51 35.17 25.18
C SER A 14 10.49 33.74 25.73
N LEU A 15 11.55 33.32 26.45
CA LEU A 15 11.64 32.01 27.12
C LEU A 15 10.73 31.86 28.35
N TYR A 16 10.15 32.96 28.85
CA TYR A 16 9.18 32.94 29.95
C TYR A 16 7.72 32.81 29.49
N ALA A 17 7.46 32.81 28.17
CA ALA A 17 6.15 32.39 27.70
C ALA A 17 5.94 30.91 28.10
N GLU A 18 4.94 30.63 28.94
CA GLU A 18 4.67 29.33 29.61
C GLU A 18 4.59 28.09 28.68
N LYS A 19 4.61 28.30 27.36
CA LYS A 19 4.51 27.26 26.32
C LYS A 19 5.64 27.31 25.27
N ALA A 20 6.70 28.09 25.50
CA ALA A 20 7.77 28.28 24.53
C ALA A 20 8.58 27.01 24.25
N VAL A 21 8.69 26.10 25.23
CA VAL A 21 9.54 24.91 25.11
C VAL A 21 8.69 23.66 24.89
N GLY A 22 8.13 23.52 23.69
CA GLY A 22 7.57 22.27 23.15
C GLY A 22 6.63 21.46 24.08
N THR A 23 6.40 20.21 23.71
CA THR A 23 5.59 19.24 24.50
C THR A 23 6.43 18.08 25.04
N ASP A 24 7.73 18.05 24.75
CA ASP A 24 8.65 17.04 25.26
C ASP A 24 9.02 17.40 26.70
N GLU A 25 8.47 16.65 27.65
CA GLU A 25 8.57 16.94 29.09
C GLU A 25 10.03 17.02 29.58
N GLU A 26 10.92 16.19 29.02
CA GLU A 26 12.31 16.09 29.43
C GLU A 26 13.14 17.26 28.88
N VAL A 27 13.03 17.52 27.57
CA VAL A 27 13.69 18.68 26.92
C VAL A 27 13.15 19.99 27.50
N ALA A 28 11.84 20.08 27.74
CA ALA A 28 11.22 21.26 28.34
C ALA A 28 11.73 21.52 29.75
N LYS A 29 11.98 20.47 30.54
CA LYS A 29 12.56 20.58 31.89
C LYS A 29 13.99 21.06 31.85
N GLU A 30 14.82 20.54 30.94
CA GLU A 30 16.20 20.99 30.77
C GLU A 30 16.29 22.45 30.33
N PHE A 31 15.43 22.86 29.40
CA PHE A 31 15.38 24.23 28.93
C PHE A 31 14.89 25.21 29.99
N ARG A 32 13.86 24.83 30.78
CA ARG A 32 13.41 25.64 31.93
C ARG A 32 14.53 25.83 32.95
N LYS A 33 15.27 24.76 33.27
CA LYS A 33 16.43 24.82 34.16
C LYS A 33 17.51 25.74 33.60
N LEU A 34 17.87 25.58 32.32
CA LEU A 34 18.87 26.43 31.67
C LEU A 34 18.45 27.91 31.70
N ARG A 35 17.18 28.22 31.42
CA ARG A 35 16.62 29.56 31.49
C ARG A 35 16.71 30.14 32.90
N ASP A 36 16.25 29.40 33.90
CA ASP A 36 16.19 29.90 35.29
C ASP A 36 17.61 30.08 35.87
N ASP A 37 18.52 29.14 35.59
CA ASP A 37 19.94 29.27 35.93
C ASP A 37 20.57 30.51 35.26
N THR A 38 20.32 30.71 33.97
CA THR A 38 20.86 31.87 33.22
C THR A 38 20.30 33.18 33.74
N ARG A 39 19.02 33.21 34.15
CA ARG A 39 18.42 34.37 34.80
C ARG A 39 19.10 34.66 36.13
N ASN A 40 19.30 33.65 36.98
CA ASN A 40 19.94 33.84 38.28
C ASN A 40 21.36 34.39 38.11
N ASP A 41 22.15 33.84 37.19
CA ASP A 41 23.49 34.34 36.86
C ASP A 41 23.43 35.81 36.36
N ALA A 42 22.44 36.15 35.53
CA ALA A 42 22.24 37.53 35.06
C ALA A 42 21.82 38.49 36.20
N MET A 43 20.98 38.05 37.15
CA MET A 43 20.57 38.86 38.31
C MET A 43 21.75 39.13 39.23
N VAL A 44 22.63 38.16 39.48
CA VAL A 44 23.87 38.37 40.25
C VAL A 44 24.73 39.47 39.61
N TYR A 45 24.81 39.49 38.27
CA TYR A 45 25.52 40.54 37.55
C TYR A 45 24.84 41.91 37.69
N ILE A 46 23.52 41.98 37.49
CA ILE A 46 22.74 43.22 37.46
C ILE A 46 22.61 43.85 38.85
N GLU A 47 22.32 43.06 39.88
CA GLU A 47 22.07 43.55 41.24
C GLU A 47 23.34 43.60 42.09
N GLY A 48 24.34 42.74 41.81
CA GLY A 48 25.58 42.66 42.58
C GLY A 48 26.73 43.42 41.96
N ILE A 49 27.15 43.01 40.76
CA ILE A 49 28.41 43.50 40.16
C ILE A 49 28.24 44.88 39.50
N LEU A 50 27.11 45.11 38.83
CA LEU A 50 26.87 46.34 38.09
C LEU A 50 26.81 47.60 38.98
N PRO A 51 26.17 47.60 40.16
CA PRO A 51 26.17 48.76 41.05
C PRO A 51 27.55 49.04 41.62
N ILE A 52 28.30 48.00 42.02
CA ILE A 52 29.70 48.14 42.49
C ILE A 52 30.57 48.75 41.38
N LYS A 53 30.37 48.29 40.13
CA LYS A 53 31.07 48.85 38.98
C LYS A 53 30.70 50.31 38.74
N ALA A 54 29.42 50.66 38.81
CA ALA A 54 28.96 52.03 38.62
C ALA A 54 29.59 52.95 39.68
N GLU A 55 29.52 52.56 40.96
CA GLU A 55 30.11 53.31 42.07
C GLU A 55 31.63 53.46 41.92
N PHE A 56 32.33 52.37 41.56
CA PHE A 56 33.77 52.43 41.30
C PHE A 56 34.13 53.41 40.17
N VAL A 57 33.36 53.42 39.08
CA VAL A 57 33.58 54.33 37.95
C VAL A 57 33.29 55.78 38.32
N THR A 58 32.24 56.05 39.09
CA THR A 58 31.95 57.39 39.62
C THR A 58 33.07 57.86 40.54
N SER A 59 33.42 57.05 41.53
CA SER A 59 34.42 57.38 42.55
C SER A 59 35.81 57.58 41.96
N ILE A 60 36.23 56.74 40.99
CA ILE A 60 37.53 56.94 40.32
C ILE A 60 37.52 58.16 39.40
N SER A 61 36.36 58.55 38.82
CA SER A 61 36.23 59.79 38.05
C SER A 61 36.43 60.99 38.97
N GLU A 62 35.72 61.04 40.10
CA GLU A 62 35.84 62.12 41.09
C GLU A 62 37.27 62.24 41.62
N PHE A 63 37.96 61.12 41.83
CA PHE A 63 39.37 61.08 42.20
C PHE A 63 40.24 61.78 41.15
N PHE A 64 40.04 61.50 39.86
CA PHE A 64 40.80 62.16 38.79
C PHE A 64 40.40 63.63 38.61
N ASP A 65 39.11 63.97 38.72
CA ASP A 65 38.61 65.34 38.63
C ASP A 65 39.18 66.22 39.77
N TYR A 66 39.34 65.66 40.97
CA TYR A 66 40.00 66.33 42.09
C TYR A 66 41.45 66.69 41.77
N PHE A 67 42.22 65.80 41.14
CA PHE A 67 43.62 66.12 40.80
C PHE A 67 43.77 67.11 39.67
N ASP A 68 42.86 67.09 38.69
CA ASP A 68 42.87 68.06 37.60
C ASP A 68 42.66 69.49 38.12
N ALA A 69 41.96 69.63 39.27
CA ALA A 69 41.69 70.90 39.91
C ALA A 69 42.81 71.44 40.82
N LEU A 70 43.85 70.65 41.15
CA LEU A 70 44.92 71.08 42.06
C LEU A 70 45.95 72.01 41.39
N THR A 71 46.46 72.99 42.14
CA THR A 71 47.66 73.74 41.73
C THR A 71 48.94 72.89 41.93
N PHE A 72 50.06 73.31 41.33
CA PHE A 72 51.32 72.56 41.39
C PHE A 72 51.82 72.31 42.82
N ASP A 73 51.74 73.30 43.70
CA ASP A 73 52.22 73.19 45.07
C ASP A 73 51.31 72.26 45.90
N GLU A 74 49.98 72.39 45.77
CA GLU A 74 49.00 71.49 46.40
C GLU A 74 49.13 70.05 45.92
N TRP A 75 49.47 69.87 44.65
CA TRP A 75 49.75 68.56 44.06
C TRP A 75 51.00 67.93 44.69
N CYS A 76 52.09 68.68 44.84
CA CYS A 76 53.33 68.21 45.48
C CYS A 76 53.12 67.76 46.93
N GLU A 77 52.31 68.48 47.71
CA GLU A 77 51.96 68.12 49.09
C GLU A 77 51.04 66.88 49.16
N SER A 78 50.20 66.68 48.15
CA SER A 78 49.21 65.60 48.11
C SER A 78 49.78 64.25 47.64
N ILE A 79 50.96 64.22 46.99
CA ILE A 79 51.59 63.00 46.41
C ILE A 79 51.49 61.74 47.31
N PRO A 80 51.76 61.79 48.63
CA PRO A 80 51.64 60.61 49.49
C PRO A 80 50.22 60.05 49.57
N THR A 81 49.21 60.94 49.65
CA THR A 81 47.78 60.60 49.66
C THR A 81 47.36 60.00 48.32
N ILE A 82 47.77 60.63 47.21
CA ILE A 82 47.51 60.14 45.84
C ILE A 82 48.03 58.71 45.68
N ARG A 83 49.27 58.45 46.11
CA ARG A 83 49.88 57.12 46.00
C ARG A 83 49.10 56.07 46.80
N LYS A 84 48.59 56.43 47.98
CA LYS A 84 47.81 55.53 48.82
C LYS A 84 46.46 55.22 48.18
N GLU A 85 45.70 56.24 47.78
CA GLU A 85 44.39 56.07 47.15
C GLU A 85 44.49 55.32 45.81
N ALA A 86 45.49 55.63 44.98
CA ALA A 86 45.75 54.90 43.73
C ALA A 86 46.04 53.40 43.97
N ALA A 87 46.72 53.05 45.07
CA ALA A 87 46.95 51.66 45.44
C ALA A 87 45.64 50.96 45.89
N GLU A 88 44.75 51.68 46.57
CA GLU A 88 43.43 51.20 46.96
C GLU A 88 42.51 51.00 45.73
N TYR A 89 42.44 51.97 44.82
CA TYR A 89 41.71 51.82 43.54
C TYR A 89 42.25 50.67 42.69
N LYS A 90 43.58 50.46 42.67
CA LYS A 90 44.17 49.29 42.00
C LYS A 90 43.66 47.98 42.62
N LYS A 91 43.59 47.88 43.94
CA LYS A 91 43.06 46.70 44.65
C LYS A 91 41.57 46.48 44.36
N LEU A 92 40.77 47.55 44.37
CA LEU A 92 39.35 47.51 44.02
C LEU A 92 39.16 47.06 42.56
N CYS A 93 39.95 47.59 41.63
CA CYS A 93 39.93 47.21 40.21
C CYS A 93 40.23 45.71 40.02
N MET A 94 41.26 45.18 40.69
CA MET A 94 41.58 43.74 40.65
C MET A 94 40.48 42.87 41.25
N THR A 95 39.80 43.36 42.30
CA THR A 95 38.67 42.66 42.90
C THR A 95 37.48 42.64 41.95
N LEU A 96 37.16 43.77 41.31
CA LEU A 96 36.09 43.88 40.32
C LEU A 96 36.36 42.99 39.09
N LEU A 97 37.62 42.93 38.63
CA LEU A 97 38.04 42.03 37.55
C LEU A 97 37.80 40.56 37.92
N LYS A 98 38.09 40.16 39.17
CA LYS A 98 37.83 38.81 39.66
C LYS A 98 36.32 38.51 39.69
N LEU A 99 35.50 39.42 40.22
CA LEU A 99 34.04 39.27 40.21
C LEU A 99 33.48 39.10 38.79
N HIS A 100 34.00 39.87 37.83
CA HIS A 100 33.67 39.70 36.41
C HIS A 100 34.11 38.35 35.84
N HIS A 101 35.30 37.85 36.21
CA HIS A 101 35.76 36.55 35.75
C HIS A 101 34.89 35.42 36.32
N ASP A 102 34.58 35.48 37.62
CA ASP A 102 33.84 34.46 38.35
C ASP A 102 32.40 34.29 37.80
N ILE A 103 31.75 35.38 37.36
CA ILE A 103 30.42 35.30 36.72
C ILE A 103 30.46 34.92 35.23
N LEU A 104 31.57 35.17 34.53
CA LEU A 104 31.73 34.75 33.14
C LEU A 104 31.84 33.24 32.99
N VAL A 105 32.42 32.55 33.98
CA VAL A 105 32.56 31.07 33.97
C VAL A 105 31.20 30.36 33.86
N PRO A 106 30.21 30.57 34.76
CA PRO A 106 28.90 29.94 34.65
C PRO A 106 28.17 30.38 33.38
N LEU A 107 28.21 31.66 33.00
CA LEU A 107 27.55 32.15 31.77
C LEU A 107 28.07 31.47 30.50
N LYS A 108 29.38 31.25 30.38
CA LYS A 108 29.98 30.49 29.27
C LYS A 108 29.48 29.04 29.27
N LYS A 109 29.44 28.40 30.44
CA LYS A 109 28.89 27.05 30.58
C LYS A 109 27.41 26.99 30.15
N ARG A 110 26.59 27.98 30.49
CA ARG A 110 25.19 28.06 30.07
C ARG A 110 25.06 28.20 28.55
N ARG A 111 25.88 29.04 27.94
CA ARG A 111 25.93 29.18 26.48
C ARG A 111 26.23 27.84 25.79
N ASP A 112 27.21 27.09 26.29
CA ASP A 112 27.57 25.81 25.69
C ASP A 112 26.46 24.76 25.89
N GLN A 113 25.80 24.75 27.06
CA GLN A 113 24.60 23.93 27.32
C GLN A 113 23.46 24.27 26.34
N ALA A 114 23.22 25.56 26.09
CA ALA A 114 22.23 26.02 25.12
C ALA A 114 22.54 25.46 23.72
N GLY A 115 23.81 25.53 23.29
CA GLY A 115 24.24 24.98 22.01
C GLY A 115 24.01 23.47 21.87
N ILE A 116 24.24 22.70 22.93
CA ILE A 116 23.96 21.25 22.93
C ILE A 116 22.47 20.97 22.79
N LEU A 117 21.63 21.67 23.56
CA LEU A 117 20.18 21.48 23.53
C LEU A 117 19.56 21.86 22.19
N MET A 118 19.97 22.99 21.61
CA MET A 118 19.50 23.42 20.28
C MET A 118 19.84 22.37 19.21
N ASN A 119 21.09 21.89 19.17
CA ASN A 119 21.51 20.85 18.24
C ASN A 119 20.71 19.54 18.40
N ALA A 120 20.38 19.15 19.63
CA ALA A 120 19.59 17.96 19.89
C ALA A 120 18.15 18.11 19.36
N MET A 121 17.53 19.27 19.61
CA MET A 121 16.20 19.60 19.10
C MET A 121 16.17 19.60 17.56
N GLU A 122 17.10 20.29 16.92
CA GLU A 122 17.19 20.35 15.46
C GLU A 122 17.33 18.96 14.84
N LYS A 123 18.19 18.10 15.40
CA LYS A 123 18.35 16.72 14.94
C LYS A 123 17.06 15.91 15.07
N LYS A 124 16.33 16.07 16.19
CA LYS A 124 15.06 15.38 16.42
C LYS A 124 14.01 15.82 15.41
N THR A 125 13.80 17.13 15.27
CA THR A 125 12.85 17.71 14.31
C THR A 125 13.18 17.29 12.88
N LYS A 126 14.45 17.36 12.49
CA LYS A 126 14.89 16.94 11.15
C LYS A 126 14.58 15.47 10.88
N LYS A 127 14.84 14.58 11.85
CA LYS A 127 14.52 13.16 11.74
C LYS A 127 13.02 12.92 11.52
N GLU A 128 12.17 13.55 12.33
CA GLU A 128 10.71 13.41 12.22
C GLU A 128 10.18 13.92 10.85
N VAL A 129 10.71 15.04 10.37
CA VAL A 129 10.36 15.60 9.05
C VAL A 129 10.85 14.70 7.91
N ASP A 130 12.06 14.14 8.01
CA ASP A 130 12.60 13.22 7.01
C ASP A 130 11.78 11.92 6.94
N GLU A 131 11.36 11.36 8.08
CA GLU A 131 10.48 10.20 8.13
C GLU A 131 9.11 10.49 7.49
N LEU A 132 8.52 11.65 7.78
CA LEU A 132 7.27 12.08 7.15
C LEU A 132 7.43 12.23 5.64
N ARG A 133 8.54 12.83 5.18
CA ARG A 133 8.85 13.00 3.77
C ARG A 133 8.89 11.67 3.03
N GLN A 134 9.49 10.64 3.62
CA GLN A 134 9.53 9.30 3.01
C GLN A 134 8.13 8.68 2.92
N LYS A 135 7.29 8.82 3.96
CA LYS A 135 5.91 8.33 3.95
C LYS A 135 5.07 9.01 2.87
N VAL A 136 5.21 10.32 2.70
CA VAL A 136 4.46 11.10 1.68
C VAL A 136 4.86 10.73 0.26
N LYS A 137 6.12 10.37 0.00
CA LYS A 137 6.56 9.92 -1.34
C LYS A 137 5.79 8.69 -1.84
N GLY A 138 5.50 7.73 -0.95
CA GLY A 138 4.76 6.51 -1.29
C GLY A 138 3.31 6.77 -1.72
N MET A 139 2.68 7.80 -1.16
CA MET A 139 1.26 8.12 -1.40
C MET A 139 0.93 8.32 -2.89
N SER A 140 1.81 8.99 -3.64
CA SER A 140 1.59 9.26 -5.07
C SER A 140 1.52 7.98 -5.92
N VAL A 141 2.32 6.97 -5.56
CA VAL A 141 2.36 5.67 -6.25
C VAL A 141 1.07 4.90 -5.98
N ASP A 142 0.63 4.84 -4.72
CA ASP A 142 -0.59 4.16 -4.32
C ASP A 142 -1.84 4.76 -4.98
N MET A 143 -1.93 6.10 -5.00
CA MET A 143 -3.05 6.81 -5.64
C MET A 143 -3.08 6.57 -7.15
N ARG A 144 -1.90 6.52 -7.81
CA ARG A 144 -1.80 6.20 -9.24
C ARG A 144 -2.26 4.77 -9.52
N LEU A 145 -1.82 3.81 -8.72
CA LEU A 145 -2.21 2.40 -8.85
C LEU A 145 -3.73 2.23 -8.70
N PHE A 146 -4.31 2.87 -7.69
CA PHE A 146 -5.76 2.88 -7.48
C PHE A 146 -6.49 3.47 -8.70
N SER A 147 -6.08 4.65 -9.18
CA SER A 147 -6.69 5.31 -10.33
C SER A 147 -6.64 4.46 -11.61
N LEU A 148 -5.49 3.84 -11.90
CA LEU A 148 -5.33 2.95 -13.04
C LEU A 148 -6.26 1.72 -12.93
N SER A 149 -6.29 1.10 -11.75
CA SER A 149 -7.15 -0.05 -11.48
C SER A 149 -8.61 0.31 -11.68
N MET A 150 -9.08 1.43 -11.10
CA MET A 150 -10.45 1.87 -11.28
C MET A 150 -10.79 2.14 -12.75
N ARG A 151 -9.91 2.80 -13.51
CA ARG A 151 -10.12 3.03 -14.95
C ARG A 151 -10.26 1.74 -15.75
N SER A 152 -9.45 0.71 -15.45
CA SER A 152 -9.59 -0.58 -16.14
C SER A 152 -10.95 -1.25 -15.91
N LEU A 153 -11.60 -0.98 -14.77
CA LEU A 153 -12.93 -1.53 -14.46
C LEU A 153 -14.09 -0.86 -15.22
N TYR A 154 -13.80 0.22 -15.96
CA TYR A 154 -14.74 0.91 -16.83
C TYR A 154 -14.43 0.73 -18.33
N ALA A 155 -13.36 0.00 -18.68
CA ALA A 155 -13.13 -0.38 -20.07
C ALA A 155 -14.26 -1.30 -20.57
N GLU A 156 -14.69 -1.11 -21.83
CA GLU A 156 -15.89 -1.74 -22.41
C GLU A 156 -15.95 -3.26 -22.20
N LYS A 157 -17.13 -3.75 -21.79
CA LYS A 157 -17.47 -5.18 -21.61
C LYS A 157 -16.67 -5.95 -20.55
N ALA A 158 -15.91 -5.28 -19.68
CA ALA A 158 -15.13 -5.95 -18.63
C ALA A 158 -15.98 -6.70 -17.57
N VAL A 159 -17.28 -6.39 -17.45
CA VAL A 159 -18.17 -6.96 -16.43
C VAL A 159 -19.45 -7.45 -17.11
N GLY A 160 -19.77 -8.75 -16.97
CA GLY A 160 -20.96 -9.37 -17.56
C GLY A 160 -22.27 -8.67 -17.16
N THR A 161 -23.34 -8.79 -17.96
CA THR A 161 -24.52 -7.93 -17.81
C THR A 161 -25.49 -8.40 -16.72
N ASP A 162 -25.89 -9.67 -16.71
CA ASP A 162 -27.12 -10.08 -16.01
C ASP A 162 -26.94 -10.93 -14.76
N GLU A 163 -25.74 -11.46 -14.53
CA GLU A 163 -25.48 -12.33 -13.38
C GLU A 163 -25.42 -11.52 -12.07
N GLU A 164 -26.00 -12.07 -10.99
CA GLU A 164 -26.08 -11.37 -9.69
C GLU A 164 -24.71 -10.94 -9.15
N VAL A 165 -23.68 -11.78 -9.33
CA VAL A 165 -22.30 -11.44 -8.96
C VAL A 165 -21.78 -10.22 -9.74
N ALA A 166 -22.19 -10.07 -11.01
CA ALA A 166 -21.82 -8.94 -11.83
C ALA A 166 -22.54 -7.64 -11.43
N LYS A 167 -23.81 -7.73 -10.99
CA LYS A 167 -24.54 -6.60 -10.39
C LYS A 167 -23.89 -6.15 -9.07
N GLU A 168 -23.56 -7.09 -8.18
CA GLU A 168 -22.82 -6.82 -6.95
C GLU A 168 -21.47 -6.14 -7.23
N PHE A 169 -20.75 -6.61 -8.25
CA PHE A 169 -19.48 -6.02 -8.69
C PHE A 169 -19.63 -4.57 -9.14
N ARG A 170 -20.58 -4.28 -10.04
CA ARG A 170 -20.80 -2.92 -10.54
C ARG A 170 -21.17 -1.97 -9.42
N LYS A 171 -22.05 -2.40 -8.51
CA LYS A 171 -22.41 -1.59 -7.35
C LYS A 171 -21.20 -1.27 -6.48
N LEU A 172 -20.36 -2.26 -6.17
CA LEU A 172 -19.13 -2.04 -5.40
C LEU A 172 -18.17 -1.08 -6.12
N ARG A 173 -17.98 -1.25 -7.43
CA ARG A 173 -17.14 -0.38 -8.26
C ARG A 173 -17.66 1.06 -8.24
N ASP A 174 -18.95 1.26 -8.48
CA ASP A 174 -19.56 2.60 -8.57
C ASP A 174 -19.58 3.29 -7.19
N ASP A 175 -19.89 2.56 -6.12
CA ASP A 175 -19.77 3.06 -4.74
C ASP A 175 -18.31 3.49 -4.43
N THR A 176 -17.33 2.66 -4.78
CA THR A 176 -15.90 2.97 -4.55
C THR A 176 -15.45 4.18 -5.36
N ARG A 177 -15.94 4.32 -6.61
CA ARG A 177 -15.71 5.53 -7.42
C ARG A 177 -16.28 6.76 -6.72
N ASN A 178 -17.51 6.71 -6.24
CA ASN A 178 -18.14 7.84 -5.58
C ASN A 178 -17.38 8.26 -4.32
N ASP A 179 -16.99 7.29 -3.47
CA ASP A 179 -16.14 7.54 -2.30
C ASP A 179 -14.80 8.22 -2.70
N ALA A 180 -14.19 7.77 -3.80
CA ALA A 180 -12.97 8.37 -4.34
C ALA A 180 -13.18 9.78 -4.90
N MET A 181 -14.32 10.07 -5.55
CA MET A 181 -14.63 11.42 -6.03
C MET A 181 -14.81 12.40 -4.86
N VAL A 182 -15.48 11.98 -3.78
CA VAL A 182 -15.59 12.79 -2.55
C VAL A 182 -14.20 13.11 -1.98
N TYR A 183 -13.28 12.13 -1.99
CA TYR A 183 -11.91 12.36 -1.57
C TYR A 183 -11.18 13.36 -2.48
N ILE A 184 -11.23 13.17 -3.79
CA ILE A 184 -10.48 13.99 -4.76
C ILE A 184 -11.02 15.42 -4.84
N GLU A 185 -12.33 15.59 -5.01
CA GLU A 185 -12.93 16.91 -5.22
C GLU A 185 -13.09 17.68 -3.90
N GLY A 186 -13.36 16.98 -2.81
CA GLY A 186 -13.56 17.59 -1.49
C GLY A 186 -12.29 17.64 -0.67
N ILE A 187 -11.88 16.49 -0.12
CA ILE A 187 -10.86 16.42 0.92
C ILE A 187 -9.48 16.84 0.40
N LEU A 188 -9.09 16.35 -0.79
CA LEU A 188 -7.78 16.63 -1.38
C LEU A 188 -7.67 18.12 -1.78
N SER A 189 -8.73 18.72 -2.32
CA SER A 189 -8.77 20.15 -2.64
C SER A 189 -8.55 21.02 -1.40
N ILE A 190 -9.26 20.73 -0.30
CA ILE A 190 -9.09 21.46 0.97
C ILE A 190 -7.69 21.22 1.55
N THR A 191 -7.15 20.02 1.38
CA THR A 191 -5.79 19.67 1.84
C THR A 191 -4.73 20.45 1.05
N ALA A 192 -4.89 20.58 -0.27
CA ALA A 192 -3.98 21.35 -1.11
C ALA A 192 -3.98 22.84 -0.74
N GLU A 193 -5.15 23.40 -0.49
CA GLU A 193 -5.29 24.78 0.00
C GLU A 193 -4.58 24.95 1.35
N PHE A 194 -4.87 24.07 2.31
CA PHE A 194 -4.22 24.10 3.63
C PHE A 194 -2.68 24.00 3.55
N VAL A 195 -2.15 23.11 2.70
CA VAL A 195 -0.71 22.94 2.51
C VAL A 195 -0.09 24.19 1.88
N THR A 196 -0.81 24.86 0.98
CA THR A 196 -0.35 26.12 0.38
C THR A 196 -0.33 27.22 1.43
N SER A 197 -1.43 27.43 2.16
CA SER A 197 -1.51 28.48 3.19
C SER A 197 -0.50 28.27 4.33
N ILE A 198 -0.28 27.02 4.77
CA ILE A 198 0.71 26.74 5.82
C ILE A 198 2.14 26.92 5.31
N SER A 199 2.42 26.70 4.03
CA SER A 199 3.72 27.01 3.43
C SER A 199 3.96 28.51 3.45
N GLU A 200 3.00 29.30 2.96
CA GLU A 200 3.08 30.77 2.96
C GLU A 200 3.25 31.34 4.38
N PHE A 201 2.55 30.76 5.36
CA PHE A 201 2.73 31.07 6.77
C PHE A 201 4.20 30.90 7.19
N PHE A 202 4.83 29.75 6.90
CA PHE A 202 6.23 29.52 7.28
C PHE A 202 7.21 30.38 6.47
N ASP A 203 6.97 30.60 5.18
CA ASP A 203 7.80 31.44 4.32
C ASP A 203 7.84 32.90 4.83
N TYR A 204 6.70 33.43 5.31
CA TYR A 204 6.65 34.75 5.93
C TYR A 204 7.55 34.84 7.16
N PHE A 205 7.51 33.84 8.06
CA PHE A 205 8.30 33.87 9.30
C PHE A 205 9.79 33.56 9.10
N ASP A 206 10.15 32.81 8.06
CA ASP A 206 11.55 32.58 7.67
C ASP A 206 12.22 33.87 7.17
N ALA A 207 11.46 34.77 6.56
CA ALA A 207 11.95 36.04 6.04
C ALA A 207 12.15 37.14 7.10
N LEU A 208 11.64 36.98 8.33
CA LEU A 208 11.72 38.00 9.36
C LEU A 208 13.12 38.10 9.98
N THR A 209 13.54 39.34 10.28
CA THR A 209 14.69 39.55 11.17
C THR A 209 14.38 39.11 12.59
N PHE A 210 15.40 38.92 13.43
CA PHE A 210 15.23 38.46 14.81
C PHE A 210 14.29 39.38 15.64
N ASP A 211 14.42 40.69 15.49
CA ASP A 211 13.62 41.66 16.23
C ASP A 211 12.15 41.61 15.77
N GLU A 212 11.90 41.60 14.46
CA GLU A 212 10.57 41.46 13.86
C GLU A 212 9.90 40.12 14.25
N TRP A 213 10.69 39.05 14.29
CA TRP A 213 10.22 37.73 14.72
C TRP A 213 9.78 37.76 16.18
N CYS A 214 10.58 38.38 17.05
CA CYS A 214 10.28 38.54 18.47
C CYS A 214 8.98 39.32 18.71
N GLU A 215 8.75 40.40 17.93
CA GLU A 215 7.52 41.18 17.97
C GLU A 215 6.31 40.39 17.43
N SER A 216 6.54 39.49 16.48
CA SER A 216 5.50 38.68 15.84
C SER A 216 5.08 37.44 16.62
N ILE A 217 5.78 37.07 17.71
CA ILE A 217 5.47 35.88 18.54
C ILE A 217 3.98 35.74 18.92
N PRO A 218 3.25 36.80 19.35
CA PRO A 218 1.84 36.68 19.66
C PRO A 218 0.98 36.26 18.46
N THR A 219 1.28 36.83 17.29
CA THR A 219 0.62 36.50 16.01
C THR A 219 0.93 35.08 15.58
N ILE A 220 2.21 34.69 15.57
CA ILE A 220 2.67 33.31 15.30
C ILE A 220 1.88 32.31 16.14
N ARG A 221 1.75 32.57 17.44
CA ARG A 221 1.07 31.67 18.37
C ARG A 221 -0.42 31.53 18.07
N LYS A 222 -1.08 32.63 17.70
CA LYS A 222 -2.50 32.64 17.37
C LYS A 222 -2.73 31.83 16.07
N GLU A 223 -2.01 32.16 15.02
CA GLU A 223 -2.15 31.52 13.71
C GLU A 223 -1.75 30.03 13.77
N ALA A 224 -0.66 29.68 14.45
CA ALA A 224 -0.29 28.28 14.66
C ALA A 224 -1.36 27.48 15.41
N ALA A 225 -2.08 28.11 16.36
CA ALA A 225 -3.20 27.47 17.04
C ALA A 225 -4.42 27.27 16.13
N GLU A 226 -4.65 28.18 15.17
CA GLU A 226 -5.70 28.06 14.16
C GLU A 226 -5.36 26.98 13.13
N TYR A 227 -4.13 26.97 12.58
CA TYR A 227 -3.63 25.91 11.71
C TYR A 227 -3.67 24.54 12.39
N LYS A 228 -3.35 24.46 13.69
CA LYS A 228 -3.51 23.22 14.46
C LYS A 228 -4.95 22.72 14.44
N LYS A 229 -5.94 23.61 14.65
CA LYS A 229 -7.37 23.24 14.60
C LYS A 229 -7.77 22.78 13.19
N LEU A 230 -7.34 23.50 12.15
CA LEU A 230 -7.60 23.13 10.76
C LEU A 230 -7.01 21.75 10.43
N CYS A 231 -5.76 21.50 10.84
CA CYS A 231 -5.10 20.21 10.70
C CYS A 231 -5.86 19.07 11.39
N MET A 232 -6.36 19.30 12.61
CA MET A 232 -7.20 18.32 13.31
C MET A 232 -8.53 18.05 12.59
N THR A 233 -9.16 19.07 12.00
CA THR A 233 -10.36 18.91 11.18
C THR A 233 -10.08 18.11 9.91
N LEU A 234 -8.99 18.45 9.20
CA LEU A 234 -8.56 17.70 8.02
C LEU A 234 -8.22 16.25 8.34
N LEU A 235 -7.57 16.01 9.48
CA LEU A 235 -7.28 14.66 9.97
C LEU A 235 -8.58 13.88 10.17
N LYS A 236 -9.60 14.51 10.77
CA LYS A 236 -10.91 13.89 10.95
C LYS A 236 -11.56 13.55 9.62
N LEU A 237 -11.57 14.47 8.65
CA LEU A 237 -12.12 14.22 7.31
C LEU A 237 -11.44 13.02 6.63
N HIS A 238 -10.11 12.92 6.73
CA HIS A 238 -9.36 11.75 6.24
C HIS A 238 -9.73 10.46 6.96
N HIS A 239 -9.95 10.50 8.28
CA HIS A 239 -10.39 9.32 9.03
C HIS A 239 -11.80 8.90 8.62
N ASP A 240 -12.71 9.86 8.47
CA ASP A 240 -14.11 9.61 8.15
C ASP A 240 -14.26 8.95 6.77
N ILE A 241 -13.51 9.39 5.75
CA ILE A 241 -13.53 8.77 4.40
C ILE A 241 -12.83 7.40 4.36
N LEU A 242 -11.88 7.15 5.26
CA LEU A 242 -11.26 5.82 5.36
C LEU A 242 -12.25 4.74 5.81
N VAL A 243 -13.29 5.09 6.56
CA VAL A 243 -14.30 4.14 7.04
C VAL A 243 -15.05 3.45 5.88
N PRO A 244 -15.74 4.18 4.96
CA PRO A 244 -16.39 3.54 3.82
C PRO A 244 -15.39 2.83 2.92
N LEU A 245 -14.21 3.39 2.66
CA LEU A 245 -13.18 2.76 1.82
C LEU A 245 -12.70 1.40 2.38
N LYS A 246 -12.51 1.28 3.69
CA LYS A 246 -12.21 -0.01 4.35
C LYS A 246 -13.36 -1.01 4.15
N LYS A 247 -14.60 -0.56 4.30
CA LYS A 247 -15.78 -1.39 4.01
C LYS A 247 -15.79 -1.87 2.56
N ARG A 248 -15.43 -1.01 1.59
CA ARG A 248 -15.30 -1.40 0.17
C ARG A 248 -14.23 -2.44 -0.05
N ARG A 249 -13.09 -2.30 0.63
CA ARG A 249 -11.99 -3.28 0.59
C ARG A 249 -12.48 -4.67 1.02
N ASP A 250 -13.24 -4.74 2.11
CA ASP A 250 -13.73 -6.02 2.64
C ASP A 250 -14.80 -6.62 1.71
N GLN A 251 -15.68 -5.79 1.14
CA GLN A 251 -16.64 -6.20 0.10
C GLN A 251 -15.92 -6.76 -1.14
N ALA A 252 -14.85 -6.12 -1.59
CA ALA A 252 -14.03 -6.61 -2.70
C ALA A 252 -13.42 -7.99 -2.38
N GLY A 253 -12.89 -8.18 -1.17
CA GLY A 253 -12.34 -9.45 -0.73
C GLY A 253 -13.36 -10.59 -0.66
N ILE A 254 -14.62 -10.31 -0.36
CA ILE A 254 -15.72 -11.29 -0.45
C ILE A 254 -16.02 -11.62 -1.91
N LEU A 255 -16.12 -10.60 -2.75
CA LEU A 255 -16.53 -10.77 -4.15
C LEU A 255 -15.47 -11.51 -4.98
N VAL A 256 -14.18 -11.25 -4.76
CA VAL A 256 -13.07 -11.99 -5.37
C VAL A 256 -13.17 -13.49 -5.05
N ARG A 257 -13.52 -13.85 -3.80
CA ARG A 257 -13.74 -15.25 -3.41
C ARG A 257 -14.93 -15.89 -4.12
N LYS A 258 -16.05 -15.13 -4.28
CA LYS A 258 -17.21 -15.61 -5.05
C LYS A 258 -16.83 -15.88 -6.51
N ILE A 259 -16.15 -14.94 -7.16
CA ILE A 259 -15.73 -15.07 -8.57
C ILE A 259 -14.80 -16.28 -8.76
N ALA A 260 -13.83 -16.48 -7.85
CA ALA A 260 -12.93 -17.64 -7.90
C ALA A 260 -13.68 -18.98 -7.80
N ASN A 261 -14.72 -19.05 -6.96
CA ASN A 261 -15.56 -20.24 -6.85
C ASN A 261 -16.34 -20.48 -8.15
N LEU A 262 -16.99 -19.44 -8.71
CA LEU A 262 -17.70 -19.55 -9.99
C LEU A 262 -16.77 -20.04 -11.12
N ALA A 263 -15.57 -19.46 -11.24
CA ALA A 263 -14.58 -19.90 -12.23
C ALA A 263 -14.24 -21.40 -12.09
N SER A 264 -14.05 -21.88 -10.86
CA SER A 264 -13.82 -23.31 -10.60
C SER A 264 -15.01 -24.18 -11.02
N GLN A 265 -16.24 -23.74 -10.80
CA GLN A 265 -17.43 -24.46 -11.23
C GLN A 265 -17.56 -24.51 -12.76
N PHE A 266 -17.25 -23.42 -13.45
CA PHE A 266 -17.24 -23.38 -14.91
C PHE A 266 -16.20 -24.33 -15.50
N GLU A 267 -14.98 -24.36 -14.96
CA GLU A 267 -13.96 -25.33 -15.41
C GLU A 267 -14.40 -26.78 -15.20
N LYS A 268 -15.06 -27.11 -14.08
CA LYS A 268 -15.62 -28.46 -13.86
C LYS A 268 -16.68 -28.82 -14.89
N LYS A 269 -17.60 -27.89 -15.19
CA LYS A 269 -18.65 -28.10 -16.21
C LYS A 269 -18.06 -28.24 -17.61
N LYS A 270 -17.08 -27.40 -17.96
CA LYS A 270 -16.35 -27.49 -19.22
C LYS A 270 -15.69 -28.86 -19.37
N ALA A 271 -14.97 -29.33 -18.35
CA ALA A 271 -14.36 -30.65 -18.36
C ALA A 271 -15.39 -31.78 -18.49
N ALA A 272 -16.58 -31.64 -17.90
CA ALA A 272 -17.66 -32.61 -18.08
C ALA A 272 -18.18 -32.63 -19.53
N LEU A 273 -18.40 -31.46 -20.13
CA LEU A 273 -18.83 -31.35 -21.53
C LEU A 273 -17.76 -31.86 -22.51
N GLU A 274 -16.48 -31.61 -22.25
CA GLU A 274 -15.37 -32.15 -23.04
C GLU A 274 -15.34 -33.69 -23.00
N LYS A 275 -15.65 -34.29 -21.84
CA LYS A 275 -15.80 -35.75 -21.72
C LYS A 275 -17.01 -36.29 -22.48
N GLU A 276 -18.14 -35.60 -22.42
CA GLU A 276 -19.34 -35.98 -23.19
C GLU A 276 -19.07 -35.92 -24.70
N ALA A 277 -18.38 -34.88 -25.17
CA ALA A 277 -17.95 -34.76 -26.56
C ALA A 277 -17.00 -35.91 -26.96
N ALA A 278 -16.07 -36.29 -26.09
CA ALA A 278 -15.16 -37.42 -26.33
C ALA A 278 -15.90 -38.76 -26.43
N PHE A 279 -16.96 -38.96 -25.64
CA PHE A 279 -17.81 -40.15 -25.74
C PHE A 279 -18.53 -40.21 -27.10
N ILE A 280 -19.12 -39.10 -27.55
CA ILE A 280 -19.78 -39.00 -28.86
C ILE A 280 -18.78 -39.25 -30.00
N ASP A 281 -17.57 -38.71 -29.91
CA ASP A 281 -16.49 -38.97 -30.88
C ASP A 281 -16.07 -40.46 -30.87
N GLY A 282 -15.99 -41.08 -29.69
CA GLY A 282 -15.76 -42.52 -29.54
C GLY A 282 -16.83 -43.36 -30.25
N ILE A 283 -18.11 -43.05 -30.05
CA ILE A 283 -19.23 -43.69 -30.77
C ILE A 283 -19.13 -43.45 -32.28
N SER A 284 -18.79 -42.23 -32.70
CA SER A 284 -18.66 -41.86 -34.11
C SER A 284 -17.54 -42.63 -34.81
N LYS A 285 -16.40 -42.83 -34.13
CA LYS A 285 -15.30 -43.69 -34.61
C LYS A 285 -15.74 -45.15 -34.73
N ALA A 286 -16.49 -45.66 -33.75
CA ALA A 286 -17.06 -47.00 -33.82
C ALA A 286 -18.04 -47.16 -35.00
N ALA A 287 -18.87 -46.16 -35.27
CA ALA A 287 -19.74 -46.14 -36.45
C ALA A 287 -18.93 -46.09 -37.77
N GLY A 288 -17.85 -45.29 -37.80
CA GLY A 288 -16.93 -45.21 -38.95
C GLY A 288 -16.29 -46.54 -39.31
N PHE A 289 -15.95 -47.37 -38.31
CA PHE A 289 -15.51 -48.75 -38.55
C PHE A 289 -16.54 -49.54 -39.36
N PHE A 290 -17.83 -49.49 -38.99
CA PHE A 290 -18.87 -50.23 -39.70
C PHE A 290 -19.13 -49.70 -41.11
N SER A 291 -18.95 -48.40 -41.36
CA SER A 291 -19.00 -47.83 -42.71
C SER A 291 -17.86 -48.36 -43.61
N VAL A 292 -16.64 -48.47 -43.07
CA VAL A 292 -15.51 -49.09 -43.79
C VAL A 292 -15.77 -50.58 -44.04
N MET A 293 -16.29 -51.29 -43.03
CA MET A 293 -16.66 -52.71 -43.17
C MET A 293 -17.70 -52.90 -44.27
N GLU A 294 -18.73 -52.07 -44.32
CA GLU A 294 -19.77 -52.10 -45.36
C GLU A 294 -19.16 -51.93 -46.76
N HIS A 295 -18.35 -50.89 -46.95
CA HIS A 295 -17.69 -50.61 -48.22
C HIS A 295 -16.82 -51.79 -48.69
N GLU A 296 -16.00 -52.35 -47.78
CA GLU A 296 -15.13 -53.47 -48.14
C GLU A 296 -15.91 -54.76 -48.37
N LEU A 297 -17.01 -55.01 -47.65
CA LEU A 297 -17.91 -56.14 -47.94
C LEU A 297 -18.58 -55.99 -49.32
N GLN A 298 -19.02 -54.78 -49.67
CA GLN A 298 -19.58 -54.49 -50.98
C GLN A 298 -18.54 -54.68 -52.10
N LYS A 299 -17.31 -54.23 -51.88
CA LYS A 299 -16.18 -54.46 -52.79
C LYS A 299 -15.90 -55.95 -52.95
N PHE A 300 -15.87 -56.70 -51.84
CA PHE A 300 -15.69 -58.15 -51.85
C PHE A 300 -16.78 -58.85 -52.67
N GLU A 301 -18.05 -58.45 -52.51
CA GLU A 301 -19.18 -58.96 -53.31
C GLU A 301 -19.08 -58.60 -54.80
N ASN A 302 -18.66 -57.38 -55.13
CA ASN A 302 -18.50 -56.97 -56.53
C ASN A 302 -17.33 -57.69 -57.20
N ASN A 303 -16.27 -57.95 -56.45
CA ASN A 303 -15.12 -58.71 -56.92
C ASN A 303 -15.49 -60.18 -57.20
N THR A 304 -16.31 -60.84 -56.37
CA THR A 304 -16.74 -62.24 -56.65
C THR A 304 -17.51 -62.35 -57.95
N LYS A 305 -18.32 -61.34 -58.31
CA LYS A 305 -19.04 -61.29 -59.59
C LYS A 305 -18.12 -61.16 -60.80
N LYS A 306 -16.99 -60.45 -60.69
CA LYS A 306 -15.98 -60.30 -61.78
C LYS A 306 -15.13 -61.56 -62.00
N SER A 307 -15.10 -62.49 -61.05
CA SER A 307 -14.28 -63.70 -61.12
C SER A 307 -14.75 -64.73 -62.16
N GLU A 308 -15.90 -64.48 -62.81
CA GLU A 308 -16.36 -65.24 -63.98
C GLU A 308 -15.45 -65.03 -65.20
N ASP A 309 -14.71 -63.90 -65.28
CA ASP A 309 -13.93 -63.48 -66.47
C ASP A 309 -12.39 -63.44 -66.31
N ASP A 310 -11.82 -63.69 -65.12
CA ASP A 310 -10.39 -63.45 -64.78
C ASP A 310 -9.64 -64.74 -64.34
N PRO A 311 -8.28 -64.84 -64.38
CA PRO A 311 -7.55 -66.02 -63.94
C PRO A 311 -7.76 -66.32 -62.44
N LYS A 312 -8.51 -67.39 -62.16
CA LYS A 312 -8.97 -67.84 -60.83
C LYS A 312 -7.93 -67.78 -59.70
N PHE A 313 -6.64 -67.95 -60.02
CA PHE A 313 -5.55 -67.94 -59.03
C PHE A 313 -5.19 -66.53 -58.52
N ILE A 314 -5.14 -65.52 -59.41
CA ILE A 314 -4.82 -64.14 -59.02
C ILE A 314 -5.97 -63.58 -58.17
N PHE A 315 -7.20 -63.82 -58.61
CA PHE A 315 -8.43 -63.46 -57.89
C PHE A 315 -8.46 -64.05 -56.47
N PHE A 316 -8.22 -65.36 -56.33
CA PHE A 316 -8.14 -66.03 -55.03
C PHE A 316 -7.08 -65.40 -54.12
N LYS A 317 -5.91 -65.04 -54.66
CA LYS A 317 -4.82 -64.45 -53.89
C LYS A 317 -5.19 -63.05 -53.36
N VAL A 318 -5.81 -62.21 -54.18
CA VAL A 318 -6.29 -60.86 -53.80
C VAL A 318 -7.37 -60.96 -52.72
N MET A 319 -8.39 -61.78 -52.93
CA MET A 319 -9.49 -61.96 -51.96
C MET A 319 -8.99 -62.52 -50.61
N LYS A 320 -7.96 -63.39 -50.64
CA LYS A 320 -7.32 -63.87 -49.39
C LYS A 320 -6.46 -62.84 -48.68
N VAL A 321 -5.97 -61.81 -49.37
CA VAL A 321 -5.27 -60.69 -48.74
C VAL A 321 -6.31 -59.77 -48.11
N GLU A 322 -7.33 -59.35 -48.85
CA GLU A 322 -8.42 -58.50 -48.35
C GLU A 322 -9.11 -59.12 -47.12
N ALA A 323 -9.42 -60.43 -47.16
CA ALA A 323 -10.02 -61.13 -46.01
C ALA A 323 -9.08 -61.18 -44.79
N ARG A 324 -7.76 -61.23 -44.98
CA ARG A 324 -6.78 -61.20 -43.88
C ARG A 324 -6.70 -59.82 -43.27
N ASP A 325 -6.63 -58.78 -44.09
CA ASP A 325 -6.58 -57.39 -43.65
C ASP A 325 -7.85 -57.05 -42.88
N MET A 326 -9.01 -57.46 -43.41
CA MET A 326 -10.29 -57.26 -42.75
C MET A 326 -10.38 -57.98 -41.40
N LYS A 327 -9.93 -59.24 -41.36
CA LYS A 327 -9.87 -60.01 -40.10
C LYS A 327 -8.97 -59.30 -39.08
N SER A 328 -7.83 -58.77 -39.51
CA SER A 328 -6.92 -58.01 -38.64
C SER A 328 -7.60 -56.77 -38.07
N ILE A 329 -8.32 -56.01 -38.90
CA ILE A 329 -9.06 -54.81 -38.47
C ILE A 329 -10.18 -55.17 -37.47
N CYS A 330 -10.92 -56.26 -37.71
CA CYS A 330 -11.92 -56.76 -36.75
C CYS A 330 -11.29 -57.18 -35.41
N GLN A 331 -10.08 -57.77 -35.42
CA GLN A 331 -9.38 -58.15 -34.19
C GLN A 331 -8.98 -56.93 -33.36
N VAL A 332 -8.49 -55.88 -34.01
CA VAL A 332 -8.16 -54.60 -33.35
C VAL A 332 -9.41 -53.97 -32.75
N PHE A 333 -10.51 -53.91 -33.50
CA PHE A 333 -11.77 -53.37 -33.00
C PHE A 333 -12.34 -54.18 -31.83
N TYR A 334 -12.26 -55.52 -31.90
CA TYR A 334 -12.70 -56.39 -30.82
C TYR A 334 -11.89 -56.20 -29.54
N ALA A 335 -10.56 -56.02 -29.65
CA ALA A 335 -9.71 -55.72 -28.49
C ALA A 335 -10.12 -54.38 -27.84
N ALA A 336 -10.35 -53.34 -28.63
CA ALA A 336 -10.83 -52.05 -28.14
C ALA A 336 -12.21 -52.15 -27.46
N LEU A 337 -13.14 -52.95 -28.00
CA LEU A 337 -14.43 -53.19 -27.36
C LEU A 337 -14.30 -53.84 -25.97
N LEU A 338 -13.36 -54.76 -25.79
CA LEU A 338 -13.14 -55.41 -24.50
C LEU A 338 -12.63 -54.43 -23.44
N GLU A 339 -11.69 -53.56 -23.81
CA GLU A 339 -11.15 -52.52 -22.92
C GLU A 339 -12.25 -51.55 -22.48
N VAL A 340 -13.04 -51.05 -23.43
CA VAL A 340 -14.10 -50.07 -23.10
C VAL A 340 -15.25 -50.74 -22.34
N LYS A 341 -15.55 -52.01 -22.59
CA LYS A 341 -16.58 -52.75 -21.85
C LYS A 341 -16.28 -52.81 -20.36
N THR A 342 -15.03 -53.11 -19.98
CA THR A 342 -14.66 -53.14 -18.56
C THR A 342 -14.80 -51.78 -17.88
N ASP A 343 -14.55 -50.70 -18.62
CA ASP A 343 -14.72 -49.33 -18.10
C ASP A 343 -16.20 -48.95 -17.95
N PHE A 344 -17.06 -49.37 -18.89
CA PHE A 344 -18.51 -49.13 -18.81
C PHE A 344 -19.21 -49.99 -17.76
N ASP A 345 -18.75 -51.21 -17.51
CA ASP A 345 -19.28 -52.07 -16.44
C ASP A 345 -19.08 -51.46 -15.03
N ALA A 346 -18.19 -50.47 -14.88
CA ALA A 346 -17.99 -49.72 -13.64
C ALA A 346 -18.98 -48.56 -13.44
N MET A 347 -19.86 -48.27 -14.40
CA MET A 347 -20.88 -47.23 -14.27
C MET A 347 -22.02 -47.70 -13.34
N PRO A 348 -22.55 -46.83 -12.47
CA PRO A 348 -23.66 -47.18 -11.58
C PRO A 348 -24.95 -47.44 -12.38
N THR A 349 -25.69 -48.47 -11.98
CA THR A 349 -26.95 -48.91 -12.63
C THR A 349 -28.21 -48.43 -11.90
N GLU A 350 -28.09 -47.76 -10.76
CA GLU A 350 -29.24 -47.30 -9.96
C GLU A 350 -29.73 -45.91 -10.43
N GLY A 351 -31.00 -45.83 -10.84
CA GLY A 351 -31.69 -44.56 -11.10
C GLY A 351 -31.93 -44.19 -12.57
N THR A 352 -31.68 -45.09 -13.52
CA THR A 352 -32.06 -44.88 -14.93
C THR A 352 -33.55 -45.05 -15.14
N ASP A 353 -34.15 -44.15 -15.92
CA ASP A 353 -35.50 -44.30 -16.46
C ASP A 353 -35.47 -45.53 -17.38
N ARG A 354 -35.74 -46.72 -16.82
CA ARG A 354 -35.70 -48.03 -17.51
C ARG A 354 -36.43 -47.97 -18.86
N ASN A 355 -37.45 -47.11 -18.92
CA ASN A 355 -38.27 -46.92 -20.09
C ASN A 355 -37.47 -46.57 -21.37
N TYR A 356 -36.48 -45.67 -21.32
CA TYR A 356 -35.81 -45.25 -22.56
C TYR A 356 -34.92 -46.35 -23.17
N VAL A 357 -34.12 -47.02 -22.35
CA VAL A 357 -33.16 -48.03 -22.84
C VAL A 357 -33.92 -49.23 -23.39
N ASP A 358 -34.96 -49.68 -22.68
CA ASP A 358 -35.78 -50.80 -23.10
C ASP A 358 -36.59 -50.48 -24.37
N GLU A 359 -37.21 -49.28 -24.45
CA GLU A 359 -37.89 -48.81 -25.67
C GLU A 359 -36.94 -48.73 -26.87
N TRP A 360 -35.72 -48.22 -26.67
CA TRP A 360 -34.72 -48.14 -27.73
C TRP A 360 -34.28 -49.52 -28.21
N LEU A 361 -34.00 -50.46 -27.29
CA LEU A 361 -33.61 -51.83 -27.62
C LEU A 361 -34.71 -52.60 -28.35
N GLU A 362 -35.97 -52.47 -27.94
CA GLU A 362 -37.11 -53.09 -28.64
C GLU A 362 -37.30 -52.50 -30.04
N LYS A 363 -37.08 -51.19 -30.23
CA LYS A 363 -37.07 -50.58 -31.56
C LYS A 363 -35.97 -51.18 -32.44
N GLN A 364 -34.74 -51.31 -31.93
CA GLN A 364 -33.63 -51.90 -32.70
C GLN A 364 -33.89 -53.37 -33.06
N LYS A 365 -34.46 -54.13 -32.11
CA LYS A 365 -34.86 -55.53 -32.32
C LYS A 365 -35.85 -55.66 -33.48
N LYS A 366 -36.84 -54.76 -33.56
CA LYS A 366 -37.80 -54.71 -34.68
C LYS A 366 -37.10 -54.43 -36.01
N THR A 367 -36.24 -53.41 -36.07
CA THR A 367 -35.47 -53.07 -37.29
C THR A 367 -34.63 -54.26 -37.78
N ILE A 368 -33.90 -54.94 -36.87
CA ILE A 368 -33.08 -56.11 -37.24
C ILE A 368 -33.93 -57.26 -37.78
N GLN A 369 -35.13 -57.48 -37.22
CA GLN A 369 -36.05 -58.53 -37.70
C GLN A 369 -36.62 -58.23 -39.10
N GLU A 370 -36.85 -56.96 -39.41
CA GLU A 370 -37.39 -56.51 -40.70
C GLU A 370 -36.31 -56.52 -41.80
N GLU A 371 -35.11 -56.03 -41.51
CA GLU A 371 -34.06 -55.78 -42.52
C GLU A 371 -33.06 -56.92 -42.68
N CYS A 372 -32.81 -57.73 -41.65
CA CYS A 372 -31.73 -58.71 -41.64
C CYS A 372 -32.22 -60.16 -41.49
N LYS A 373 -31.60 -61.10 -42.21
CA LYS A 373 -31.90 -62.55 -42.13
C LYS A 373 -30.64 -63.39 -41.98
N GLY A 374 -30.78 -64.60 -41.45
CA GLY A 374 -29.69 -65.57 -41.32
C GLY A 374 -29.12 -65.71 -39.91
N LYS A 375 -28.00 -66.44 -39.80
CA LYS A 375 -27.41 -66.84 -38.50
C LYS A 375 -26.94 -65.66 -37.66
N LEU A 376 -26.33 -64.64 -38.27
CA LEU A 376 -25.83 -63.46 -37.56
C LEU A 376 -26.97 -62.63 -36.96
N ALA A 377 -28.06 -62.41 -37.72
CA ALA A 377 -29.23 -61.69 -37.24
C ALA A 377 -29.86 -62.36 -36.01
N LYS A 378 -29.98 -63.70 -36.01
CA LYS A 378 -30.46 -64.47 -34.84
C LYS A 378 -29.57 -64.28 -33.61
N ASN A 379 -28.26 -64.27 -33.79
CA ASN A 379 -27.32 -64.06 -32.69
C ASN A 379 -27.42 -62.64 -32.11
N MET A 380 -27.56 -61.62 -32.97
CA MET A 380 -27.74 -60.23 -32.53
C MET A 380 -29.04 -60.04 -31.74
N LEU A 381 -30.15 -60.65 -32.19
CA LEU A 381 -31.43 -60.62 -31.48
C LEU A 381 -31.34 -61.30 -30.11
N SER A 382 -30.60 -62.41 -29.99
CA SER A 382 -30.35 -63.07 -28.71
C SER A 382 -29.53 -62.20 -27.75
N ALA A 383 -28.55 -61.45 -28.27
CA ALA A 383 -27.74 -60.55 -27.46
C ALA A 383 -28.56 -59.37 -26.91
N ILE A 384 -29.48 -58.81 -27.73
CA ILE A 384 -30.42 -57.77 -27.28
C ILE A 384 -31.34 -58.30 -26.19
N ALA A 385 -31.90 -59.50 -26.36
CA ALA A 385 -32.77 -60.11 -25.34
C ALA A 385 -32.04 -60.29 -23.98
N GLN A 386 -30.79 -60.72 -24.00
CA GLN A 386 -29.96 -60.83 -22.79
C GLN A 386 -29.60 -59.48 -22.16
N ALA A 387 -29.56 -58.40 -22.96
CA ALA A 387 -29.32 -57.05 -22.45
C ALA A 387 -30.57 -56.49 -21.76
N VAL A 388 -31.77 -56.74 -22.31
CA VAL A 388 -33.06 -56.34 -21.70
C VAL A 388 -33.30 -57.09 -20.39
N GLU A 389 -32.91 -58.36 -20.28
CA GLU A 389 -33.02 -59.15 -19.03
C GLU A 389 -32.08 -58.68 -17.90
N LYS A 390 -31.06 -57.87 -18.23
CA LYS A 390 -30.04 -57.37 -17.28
C LYS A 390 -30.32 -55.97 -16.74
N ASN A 391 -31.15 -55.18 -17.41
CA ASN A 391 -31.57 -53.83 -16.99
C ASN A 391 -32.80 -53.91 -16.07
#